data_AF-A0A7R9YTP4-F1
#
_entry.id   AF-A0A7R9YTP4-F1
#
_cell.length_a   1.000
_cell.length_b   1.000
_cell.length_c   1.000
_cell.angle_alpha   90.00
_cell.angle_beta   90.00
_cell.angle_gamma   90.00
#
_symmetry.space_group_name_H-M   'P 1'
#
loop_
_entity.id
_entity.type
_entity.pdbx_description
1 polymer ?
#
loop_
_entity_poly.entity_id
_entity_poly.type
_entity_poly.pdbx_seq_one_letter_code
_entity_poly.pdbx_strand_id
1 'polypeptide(L)'
;AHLPSPGTWCATADAIAGACEGGGWGGDGAGSDGVAGSGGVAGSDAVAGSGVATAVPLGASPSARPLLSTATPQALAMLAWGLYHVRCRDDRVWGALARGALASARVLSPRDASNVLWAFAAAGRHDIRLFSTLSDVLAARAADMSPQDLSNSVWALGVTGHPHTALLDAAAGAAVALLRGFTPQGLANTLWAYSTLRRPAPALFACACGEAAARVASFEPRHLSMTAWAVARSGHRDPQLMAAISGAAQLDLQAFKSKELTLLMWALARCGHSDDPLLVSAAPRAVLARLRQGLLSWQDVAHAVWALAAAGRYHAPLFAAAADAVAANLPGFASCPAALDTVMGALARAGHYHRPLCAAVAELLKRADVVACSTAAGLDAWEPCSGGAAERSGGEGAASAAAAAGATAPCHVELQASQAGGEGGEREAPGVAGAAASAAPPQHHAVPLAPRRMVLDAPQAANLLRSLAALDHVDACAARAVCSGLRRAMADAPGDVPTSAVSNALWALAVGGGRPDASFVAAAFEHVTAAAAR
;
A
#
# COMPACT_ATOMS: atom_id res chain seq x y z
N ALA A 1 19.36 -13.11 36.59
CA ALA A 1 19.20 -14.13 37.67
C ALA A 1 17.80 -14.74 37.76
N HIS A 2 16.84 -14.40 36.88
CA HIS A 2 15.58 -15.18 36.73
C HIS A 2 15.29 -15.43 35.25
N LEU A 3 16.23 -16.07 34.56
CA LEU A 3 15.93 -16.77 33.32
C LEU A 3 15.34 -18.14 33.71
N PRO A 4 14.14 -18.53 33.21
CA PRO A 4 13.65 -19.88 33.41
C PRO A 4 14.56 -20.89 32.70
N SER A 5 14.58 -22.12 33.20
CA SER A 5 15.54 -23.16 32.79
C SER A 5 15.42 -23.52 31.30
N PRO A 6 16.54 -23.90 30.64
CA PRO A 6 16.59 -24.27 29.22
C PRO A 6 15.57 -25.35 28.81
N GLY A 7 15.13 -26.21 29.74
CA GLY A 7 14.18 -27.28 29.46
C GLY A 7 12.78 -26.83 29.00
N THR A 8 12.34 -25.61 29.36
CA THR A 8 11.07 -25.05 28.87
C THR A 8 11.17 -24.51 27.44
N TRP A 9 12.37 -24.08 27.05
CA TRP A 9 12.71 -23.70 25.68
C TRP A 9 12.83 -24.92 24.79
N CYS A 10 13.51 -25.98 25.23
CA CYS A 10 13.62 -27.22 24.47
C CYS A 10 12.25 -27.84 24.19
N ALA A 11 11.32 -27.95 25.14
CA ALA A 11 10.01 -28.55 24.84
C ALA A 11 9.17 -27.76 23.80
N THR A 12 9.30 -26.43 23.77
CA THR A 12 8.57 -25.56 22.83
C THR A 12 9.32 -25.45 21.50
N ALA A 13 10.66 -25.41 21.54
CA ALA A 13 11.53 -25.37 20.38
C ALA A 13 11.63 -26.74 19.70
N ASP A 14 11.58 -27.87 20.41
CA ASP A 14 11.58 -29.24 19.88
C ASP A 14 10.22 -29.58 19.26
N ALA A 15 9.11 -29.03 19.79
CA ALA A 15 7.82 -29.08 19.13
C ALA A 15 7.79 -28.28 17.81
N ILE A 16 8.68 -27.28 17.67
CA ILE A 16 8.86 -26.47 16.46
C ILE A 16 9.97 -27.04 15.55
N ALA A 17 11.03 -27.62 16.11
CA ALA A 17 12.21 -28.16 15.42
C ALA A 17 11.98 -29.59 14.92
N GLY A 18 11.12 -30.39 15.58
CA GLY A 18 10.62 -31.64 15.02
C GLY A 18 9.79 -31.47 13.74
N ALA A 19 9.44 -30.24 13.36
CA ALA A 19 8.82 -29.88 12.08
C ALA A 19 9.82 -29.29 11.06
N CYS A 20 11.10 -29.18 11.41
CA CYS A 20 12.17 -28.62 10.59
C CYS A 20 13.46 -29.44 10.80
N GLU A 21 13.55 -30.63 10.24
CA GLU A 21 14.87 -31.27 10.09
C GLU A 21 15.65 -30.56 8.97
N GLY A 22 16.72 -29.86 9.37
CA GLY A 22 17.74 -29.35 8.46
C GLY A 22 18.34 -28.00 8.88
N GLY A 23 19.16 -27.98 9.94
CA GLY A 23 20.08 -26.85 10.22
C GLY A 23 20.13 -26.44 11.69
N GLY A 24 21.18 -26.88 12.39
CA GLY A 24 21.41 -26.59 13.81
C GLY A 24 21.69 -25.12 14.12
N TRP A 25 21.29 -24.72 15.33
CA TRP A 25 21.63 -23.42 15.92
C TRP A 25 23.08 -23.42 16.38
N GLY A 26 23.95 -22.73 15.64
CA GLY A 26 25.24 -22.23 16.15
C GLY A 26 25.08 -20.75 16.45
N GLY A 27 25.23 -20.37 17.72
CA GLY A 27 25.41 -18.96 18.08
C GLY A 27 26.77 -18.48 17.58
N ASP A 28 26.92 -17.16 17.41
CA ASP A 28 28.08 -16.45 17.96
C ASP A 28 27.90 -14.94 17.88
N GLY A 29 28.24 -14.28 18.99
CA GLY A 29 28.54 -12.87 19.05
C GLY A 29 30.04 -12.64 18.78
N ALA A 30 30.32 -11.48 18.18
CA ALA A 30 31.56 -10.69 18.21
C ALA A 30 32.91 -11.32 18.64
N GLY A 31 33.90 -11.27 17.73
CA GLY A 31 35.23 -10.70 18.03
C GLY A 31 36.49 -11.57 17.88
N SER A 32 37.41 -11.08 17.03
CA SER A 32 38.90 -11.18 17.03
C SER A 32 39.66 -12.47 16.60
N ASP A 33 40.54 -12.25 15.61
CA ASP A 33 41.91 -12.74 15.36
C ASP A 33 42.27 -14.25 15.25
N GLY A 34 42.79 -14.63 14.06
CA GLY A 34 44.14 -15.22 13.94
C GLY A 34 44.33 -16.75 13.76
N VAL A 35 44.76 -17.12 12.53
CA VAL A 35 45.78 -18.15 12.17
C VAL A 35 45.40 -19.66 12.01
N ALA A 36 45.43 -20.09 10.74
CA ALA A 36 45.97 -21.30 10.08
C ALA A 36 45.78 -22.76 10.62
N GLY A 37 45.45 -23.69 9.71
CA GLY A 37 45.95 -25.09 9.76
C GLY A 37 45.07 -26.24 9.23
N SER A 38 45.17 -26.54 7.92
CA SER A 38 45.24 -27.87 7.24
C SER A 38 44.34 -29.09 7.56
N GLY A 39 43.79 -29.68 6.47
CA GLY A 39 43.53 -31.13 6.24
C GLY A 39 42.11 -31.62 6.58
N GLY A 40 41.38 -32.44 5.82
CA GLY A 40 41.60 -33.19 4.59
C GLY A 40 40.62 -34.39 4.51
N VAL A 41 39.81 -34.42 3.45
CA VAL A 41 39.31 -35.60 2.67
C VAL A 41 38.17 -36.51 3.20
N ALA A 42 37.31 -36.87 2.21
CA ALA A 42 36.32 -37.97 2.07
C ALA A 42 34.88 -37.62 2.51
N GLY A 43 33.82 -37.69 1.68
CA GLY A 43 33.64 -38.27 0.36
C GLY A 43 32.52 -39.33 0.43
N SER A 44 31.29 -38.98 0.05
CA SER A 44 30.31 -39.92 -0.51
C SER A 44 29.12 -39.17 -1.10
N ASP A 45 28.92 -39.39 -2.40
CA ASP A 45 27.78 -39.00 -3.21
C ASP A 45 26.44 -39.49 -2.64
N ALA A 46 25.37 -38.71 -2.84
CA ALA A 46 24.12 -39.20 -3.42
C ALA A 46 22.97 -38.16 -3.43
N VAL A 47 22.56 -37.84 -4.66
CA VAL A 47 21.18 -37.55 -5.10
C VAL A 47 20.58 -36.19 -4.74
N ALA A 48 20.63 -35.31 -5.76
CA ALA A 48 19.73 -34.18 -5.93
C ALA A 48 18.27 -34.66 -6.00
N GLY A 49 17.49 -34.32 -4.98
CA GLY A 49 16.03 -34.42 -4.99
C GLY A 49 15.43 -33.02 -5.03
N SER A 50 14.83 -32.65 -6.17
CA SER A 50 13.99 -31.47 -6.32
C SER A 50 12.72 -31.62 -5.48
N GLY A 51 12.81 -31.29 -4.19
CA GLY A 51 11.69 -31.27 -3.26
C GLY A 51 11.09 -29.88 -3.16
N VAL A 52 9.97 -29.64 -3.83
CA VAL A 52 9.09 -28.49 -3.57
C VAL A 52 8.66 -28.56 -2.10
N ALA A 53 9.12 -27.63 -1.27
CA ALA A 53 8.74 -27.56 0.13
C ALA A 53 7.23 -27.28 0.26
N THR A 54 6.46 -28.34 0.50
CA THR A 54 5.04 -28.29 0.79
C THR A 54 4.84 -27.75 2.21
N ALA A 55 3.90 -26.82 2.37
CA ALA A 55 3.53 -26.24 3.65
C ALA A 55 3.17 -27.36 4.66
N VAL A 56 3.89 -27.44 5.78
CA VAL A 56 3.57 -28.36 6.87
C VAL A 56 2.32 -27.84 7.59
N PRO A 57 1.21 -28.59 7.63
CA PRO A 57 0.05 -28.20 8.40
C PRO A 57 0.32 -28.49 9.89
N LEU A 58 0.46 -27.45 10.72
CA LEU A 58 0.49 -27.54 12.20
C LEU A 58 -0.86 -28.00 12.82
N GLY A 59 -1.71 -28.66 12.03
CA GLY A 59 -3.13 -28.88 12.33
C GLY A 59 -3.47 -30.02 13.29
N ALA A 60 -2.50 -30.71 13.91
CA ALA A 60 -2.79 -31.95 14.62
C ALA A 60 -2.02 -32.20 15.93
N SER A 61 -1.63 -31.17 16.69
CA SER A 61 -1.21 -31.39 18.08
C SER A 61 -2.21 -30.75 19.07
N PRO A 62 -2.98 -31.55 19.83
CA PRO A 62 -3.84 -31.09 20.93
C PRO A 62 -3.10 -30.33 22.05
N SER A 63 -1.76 -30.22 21.96
CA SER A 63 -0.82 -29.78 22.99
C SER A 63 -0.53 -28.27 23.03
N ALA A 64 -0.82 -27.50 21.98
CA ALA A 64 -0.50 -26.07 21.96
C ALA A 64 -1.46 -25.21 22.84
N ARG A 65 -2.72 -25.64 22.98
CA ARG A 65 -3.73 -24.92 23.79
C ARG A 65 -3.36 -24.82 25.28
N PRO A 66 -2.98 -25.91 25.96
CA PRO A 66 -2.56 -25.87 27.37
C PRO A 66 -1.31 -25.01 27.62
N LEU A 67 -0.37 -25.00 26.67
CA LEU A 67 0.89 -24.25 26.79
C LEU A 67 0.66 -22.73 26.69
N LEU A 68 -0.25 -22.29 25.82
CA LEU A 68 -0.58 -20.86 25.69
C LEU A 68 -1.40 -20.32 26.87
N SER A 69 -2.17 -21.16 27.56
CA SER A 69 -2.88 -20.77 28.78
C SER A 69 -1.98 -20.60 30.02
N THR A 70 -0.75 -21.12 29.97
CA THR A 70 0.23 -21.07 31.06
C THR A 70 1.46 -20.23 30.71
N ALA A 71 1.51 -19.68 29.50
CA ALA A 71 2.59 -18.84 29.03
C ALA A 71 2.68 -17.54 29.85
N THR A 72 3.91 -17.11 30.14
CA THR A 72 4.13 -15.81 30.79
C THR A 72 3.72 -14.67 29.86
N PRO A 73 3.36 -13.49 30.40
CA PRO A 73 3.02 -12.32 29.58
C PRO A 73 4.08 -11.97 28.53
N GLN A 74 5.36 -12.06 28.91
CA GLN A 74 6.49 -11.89 27.99
C GLN A 74 6.53 -12.97 26.91
N ALA A 75 6.32 -14.23 27.27
CA ALA A 75 6.31 -15.33 26.31
C ALA A 75 5.20 -15.16 25.26
N LEU A 76 4.03 -14.65 25.64
CA LEU A 76 2.96 -14.32 24.69
C LEU A 76 3.41 -13.29 23.66
N ALA A 77 4.08 -12.21 24.08
CA ALA A 77 4.61 -11.20 23.15
C ALA A 77 5.70 -11.77 22.22
N MET A 78 6.61 -12.59 22.76
CA MET A 78 7.64 -13.25 21.96
C MET A 78 7.06 -14.25 20.96
N LEU A 79 6.05 -15.01 21.36
CA LEU A 79 5.32 -15.92 20.48
C LEU A 79 4.59 -15.16 19.38
N ALA A 80 3.92 -14.05 19.70
CA ALA A 80 3.29 -13.19 18.70
C ALA A 80 4.30 -12.72 17.64
N TRP A 81 5.45 -12.25 18.10
CA TRP A 81 6.55 -11.81 17.23
C TRP A 81 7.08 -12.95 16.37
N GLY A 82 7.35 -14.12 16.96
CA GLY A 82 7.85 -15.30 16.24
C GLY A 82 6.86 -15.79 15.19
N LEU A 83 5.58 -15.88 15.54
CA LEU A 83 4.50 -16.31 14.65
C LEU A 83 4.35 -15.39 13.43
N TYR A 84 4.53 -14.08 13.61
CA TYR A 84 4.56 -13.14 12.49
C TYR A 84 5.74 -13.42 11.54
N HIS A 85 6.95 -13.63 12.07
CA HIS A 85 8.16 -13.83 11.24
C HIS A 85 8.13 -15.16 10.49
N VAL A 86 7.62 -16.23 11.11
CA VAL A 86 7.41 -17.52 10.41
C VAL A 86 6.17 -17.50 9.50
N ARG A 87 5.49 -16.35 9.39
CA ARG A 87 4.28 -16.15 8.56
C ARG A 87 3.18 -17.17 8.86
N CYS A 88 2.98 -17.48 10.15
CA CYS A 88 1.99 -18.46 10.57
C CYS A 88 0.59 -18.07 10.13
N ARG A 89 -0.06 -18.92 9.33
CA ARG A 89 -1.42 -18.70 8.82
C ARG A 89 -2.51 -19.36 9.66
N ASP A 90 -2.17 -20.12 10.70
CA ASP A 90 -3.16 -20.86 11.49
C ASP A 90 -3.97 -19.95 12.45
N ASP A 91 -5.24 -19.73 12.11
CA ASP A 91 -6.19 -18.92 12.88
C ASP A 91 -6.44 -19.45 14.29
N ARG A 92 -6.31 -20.77 14.51
CA ARG A 92 -6.51 -21.37 15.83
C ARG A 92 -5.37 -20.99 16.77
N VAL A 93 -4.14 -20.93 16.25
CA VAL A 93 -2.95 -20.51 16.99
C VAL A 93 -3.06 -19.03 17.36
N TRP A 94 -3.35 -18.17 16.39
CA TRP A 94 -3.57 -16.73 16.64
C TRP A 94 -4.73 -16.48 17.61
N GLY A 95 -5.84 -17.22 17.47
CA GLY A 95 -6.96 -17.13 18.40
C GLY A 95 -6.62 -17.62 19.81
N ALA A 96 -5.76 -18.61 19.96
CA ALA A 96 -5.29 -19.06 21.27
C ALA A 96 -4.36 -18.03 21.93
N LEU A 97 -3.45 -17.44 21.14
CA LEU A 97 -2.60 -16.35 21.56
C LEU A 97 -3.42 -15.12 22.00
N ALA A 98 -4.44 -14.74 21.24
CA ALA A 98 -5.34 -13.64 21.57
C ALA A 98 -6.05 -13.87 22.92
N ARG A 99 -6.56 -15.09 23.15
CA ARG A 99 -7.18 -15.46 24.44
C ARG A 99 -6.18 -15.40 25.61
N GLY A 100 -4.95 -15.89 25.40
CA GLY A 100 -3.89 -15.81 26.41
C GLY A 100 -3.50 -14.37 26.75
N ALA A 101 -3.36 -13.52 25.72
CA ALA A 101 -3.07 -12.09 25.89
C ALA A 101 -4.22 -11.35 26.59
N LEU A 102 -5.48 -11.66 26.24
CA LEU A 102 -6.66 -11.10 26.93
C LEU A 102 -6.73 -11.53 28.40
N ALA A 103 -6.46 -12.81 28.70
CA ALA A 103 -6.43 -13.30 30.08
C ALA A 103 -5.32 -12.64 30.92
N SER A 104 -4.21 -12.27 30.26
CA SER A 104 -3.05 -11.63 30.90
C SER A 104 -3.02 -10.11 30.72
N ALA A 105 -4.09 -9.48 30.21
CA ALA A 105 -4.06 -8.09 29.75
C ALA A 105 -3.57 -7.11 30.83
N ARG A 106 -4.03 -7.28 32.08
CA ARG A 106 -3.68 -6.38 33.20
C ARG A 106 -2.25 -6.54 33.70
N VAL A 107 -1.59 -7.66 33.41
CA VAL A 107 -0.24 -7.98 33.88
C VAL A 107 0.82 -7.88 32.79
N LEU A 108 0.41 -7.72 31.52
CA LEU A 108 1.34 -7.40 30.43
C LEU A 108 2.05 -6.08 30.73
N SER A 109 3.37 -6.06 30.52
CA SER A 109 4.10 -4.79 30.48
C SER A 109 3.65 -3.97 29.26
N PRO A 110 3.81 -2.63 29.26
CA PRO A 110 3.45 -1.82 28.10
C PRO A 110 4.23 -2.24 26.84
N ARG A 111 5.48 -2.66 27.02
CA ARG A 111 6.32 -3.24 25.96
C ARG A 111 5.70 -4.51 25.38
N ASP A 112 5.30 -5.46 26.23
CA ASP A 112 4.71 -6.71 25.77
C ASP A 112 3.36 -6.49 25.08
N ALA A 113 2.49 -5.65 25.66
CA ALA A 113 1.19 -5.32 25.08
C ALA A 113 1.33 -4.62 23.72
N SER A 114 2.24 -3.65 23.59
CA SER A 114 2.50 -2.98 22.30
C SER A 114 3.06 -3.93 21.24
N ASN A 115 3.92 -4.88 21.62
CA ASN A 115 4.45 -5.90 20.71
C ASN A 115 3.38 -6.91 20.27
N VAL A 116 2.46 -7.30 21.16
CA VAL A 116 1.30 -8.12 20.79
C VAL A 116 0.43 -7.38 19.78
N LEU A 117 0.06 -6.11 20.05
CA LEU A 117 -0.70 -5.30 19.09
C LEU A 117 0.01 -5.19 17.74
N TRP A 118 1.30 -4.88 17.76
CA TRP A 118 2.12 -4.77 16.55
C TRP A 118 2.13 -6.07 15.76
N ALA A 119 2.35 -7.22 16.41
CA ALA A 119 2.42 -8.51 15.73
C ALA A 119 1.08 -8.91 15.10
N PHE A 120 -0.04 -8.70 15.80
CA PHE A 120 -1.37 -8.95 15.25
C PHE A 120 -1.67 -8.03 14.05
N ALA A 121 -1.36 -6.73 14.17
CA ALA A 121 -1.51 -5.78 13.06
C ALA A 121 -0.65 -6.15 11.85
N ALA A 122 0.63 -6.45 12.08
CA ALA A 122 1.59 -6.80 11.04
C ALA A 122 1.24 -8.13 10.34
N ALA A 123 0.61 -9.06 11.06
CA ALA A 123 0.11 -10.32 10.50
C ALA A 123 -1.27 -10.20 9.83
N GLY A 124 -1.86 -9.00 9.74
CA GLY A 124 -3.20 -8.79 9.17
C GLY A 124 -4.31 -9.45 9.98
N ARG A 125 -4.11 -9.62 11.29
CA ARG A 125 -5.06 -10.25 12.21
C ARG A 125 -5.91 -9.21 12.91
N HIS A 126 -7.19 -9.18 12.58
CA HIS A 126 -8.15 -8.24 13.13
C HIS A 126 -8.95 -8.88 14.27
N ASP A 127 -8.49 -8.70 15.52
CA ASP A 127 -9.22 -9.09 16.73
C ASP A 127 -9.64 -7.83 17.50
N ILE A 128 -10.85 -7.33 17.23
CA ILE A 128 -11.34 -6.05 17.78
C ILE A 128 -11.31 -6.03 19.32
N ARG A 129 -11.55 -7.17 19.97
CA ARG A 129 -11.58 -7.27 21.43
C ARG A 129 -10.16 -7.18 22.00
N LEU A 130 -9.20 -7.88 21.39
CA LEU A 130 -7.79 -7.80 21.74
C LEU A 130 -7.28 -6.36 21.57
N PHE A 131 -7.55 -5.75 20.42
CA PHE A 131 -7.11 -4.38 20.13
C PHE A 131 -7.69 -3.38 21.14
N SER A 132 -8.99 -3.42 21.42
CA SER A 132 -9.61 -2.54 22.42
C SER A 132 -9.02 -2.77 23.81
N THR A 133 -8.96 -4.02 24.27
CA THR A 133 -8.54 -4.34 25.65
C THR A 133 -7.09 -3.95 25.92
N LEU A 134 -6.18 -4.28 24.99
CA LEU A 134 -4.77 -3.90 25.15
C LEU A 134 -4.57 -2.39 24.99
N SER A 135 -5.38 -1.73 24.17
CA SER A 135 -5.34 -0.27 24.05
C SER A 135 -5.79 0.43 25.32
N ASP A 136 -6.79 -0.08 26.04
CA ASP A 136 -7.18 0.43 27.36
C ASP A 136 -6.04 0.32 28.39
N VAL A 137 -5.37 -0.84 28.41
CA VAL A 137 -4.21 -1.07 29.29
C VAL A 137 -3.07 -0.10 28.97
N LEU A 138 -2.76 0.08 27.69
CA LEU A 138 -1.71 1.00 27.25
C LEU A 138 -2.08 2.46 27.51
N ALA A 139 -3.34 2.85 27.31
CA ALA A 139 -3.80 4.21 27.60
C ALA A 139 -3.60 4.57 29.07
N ALA A 140 -3.94 3.65 29.98
CA ALA A 140 -3.74 3.84 31.42
C ALA A 140 -2.26 3.92 31.84
N ARG A 141 -1.33 3.47 30.97
CA ARG A 141 0.11 3.37 31.25
C ARG A 141 0.97 4.14 30.25
N ALA A 142 0.41 5.08 29.51
CA ALA A 142 1.12 5.79 28.46
C ALA A 142 2.37 6.54 28.96
N ALA A 143 2.36 7.00 30.22
CA ALA A 143 3.51 7.65 30.85
C ALA A 143 4.69 6.69 31.12
N ASP A 144 4.45 5.38 31.24
CA ASP A 144 5.48 4.36 31.44
C ASP A 144 6.06 3.85 30.10
N MET A 145 5.46 4.23 28.97
CA MET A 145 5.80 3.69 27.66
C MET A 145 7.07 4.33 27.10
N SER A 146 7.91 3.52 26.48
CA SER A 146 9.04 4.03 25.69
C SER A 146 8.55 4.65 24.36
N PRO A 147 9.39 5.46 23.69
CA PRO A 147 9.11 5.92 22.32
C PRO A 147 8.73 4.80 21.35
N GLN A 148 9.39 3.65 21.48
CA GLN A 148 9.13 2.48 20.63
C GLN A 148 7.76 1.88 20.93
N ASP A 149 7.39 1.74 22.21
CA ASP A 149 6.08 1.20 22.59
C ASP A 149 4.95 2.09 22.09
N LEU A 150 5.11 3.42 22.21
CA LEU A 150 4.15 4.40 21.71
C LEU A 150 3.98 4.27 20.19
N SER A 151 5.10 4.31 19.46
CA SER A 151 5.10 4.17 18.00
C SER A 151 4.46 2.85 17.56
N ASN A 152 4.81 1.73 18.17
CA ASN A 152 4.27 0.41 17.81
C ASN A 152 2.76 0.34 18.03
N SER A 153 2.30 0.88 19.17
CA SER A 153 0.89 0.85 19.54
C SER A 153 0.03 1.67 18.57
N VAL A 154 0.40 2.93 18.31
CA VAL A 154 -0.38 3.78 17.40
C VAL A 154 -0.26 3.32 15.94
N TRP A 155 0.91 2.79 15.54
CA TRP A 155 1.07 2.19 14.21
C TRP A 155 0.14 0.99 14.02
N ALA A 156 0.03 0.12 15.02
CA ALA A 156 -0.88 -1.04 14.98
C ALA A 156 -2.35 -0.61 14.82
N LEU A 157 -2.78 0.44 15.54
CA LEU A 157 -4.11 1.01 15.35
C LEU A 157 -4.29 1.57 13.94
N GLY A 158 -3.29 2.28 13.42
CA GLY A 158 -3.31 2.90 12.10
C GLY A 158 -3.43 1.88 10.98
N VAL A 159 -2.61 0.83 11.02
CA VAL A 159 -2.63 -0.27 10.03
C VAL A 159 -3.97 -0.99 10.01
N THR A 160 -4.50 -1.28 11.19
CA THR A 160 -5.75 -2.03 11.31
C THR A 160 -6.99 -1.17 11.11
N GLY A 161 -6.85 0.17 11.04
CA GLY A 161 -8.00 1.08 10.99
C GLY A 161 -8.87 1.02 12.24
N HIS A 162 -8.30 0.66 13.40
CA HIS A 162 -9.00 0.55 14.69
C HIS A 162 -8.67 1.78 15.56
N PRO A 163 -9.36 2.93 15.38
CA PRO A 163 -9.10 4.11 16.21
C PRO A 163 -9.48 3.82 17.67
N HIS A 164 -8.54 4.09 18.58
CA HIS A 164 -8.78 3.99 20.03
C HIS A 164 -8.50 5.33 20.72
N THR A 165 -9.54 6.14 20.89
CA THR A 165 -9.45 7.53 21.35
C THR A 165 -8.60 7.69 22.61
N ALA A 166 -8.84 6.88 23.66
CA ALA A 166 -8.12 7.01 24.92
C ALA A 166 -6.60 6.74 24.77
N LEU A 167 -6.23 5.77 23.94
CA LEU A 167 -4.82 5.46 23.71
C LEU A 167 -4.18 6.53 22.84
N LEU A 168 -4.87 7.00 21.79
CA LEU A 168 -4.35 8.07 20.93
C LEU A 168 -4.15 9.37 21.72
N ASP A 169 -5.07 9.75 22.61
CA ASP A 169 -4.89 10.99 23.40
C ASP A 169 -3.75 10.87 24.41
N ALA A 170 -3.68 9.75 25.13
CA ALA A 170 -2.61 9.51 26.09
C ALA A 170 -1.23 9.39 25.40
N ALA A 171 -1.17 8.69 24.26
CA ALA A 171 0.05 8.53 23.48
C ALA A 171 0.52 9.84 22.87
N ALA A 172 -0.37 10.73 22.43
CA ALA A 172 0.02 12.05 21.91
C ALA A 172 0.70 12.89 22.99
N GLY A 173 0.14 12.92 24.21
CA GLY A 173 0.73 13.61 25.35
C GLY A 173 2.09 13.04 25.75
N ALA A 174 2.18 11.71 25.88
CA ALA A 174 3.43 11.03 26.23
C ALA A 174 4.50 11.20 25.13
N ALA A 175 4.11 11.14 23.85
CA ALA A 175 5.04 11.30 22.73
C ALA A 175 5.69 12.69 22.73
N VAL A 176 4.94 13.76 23.03
CA VAL A 176 5.49 15.13 23.12
C VAL A 176 6.62 15.22 24.16
N ALA A 177 6.47 14.55 25.31
CA ALA A 177 7.51 14.52 26.35
C ALA A 177 8.76 13.70 25.95
N LEU A 178 8.60 12.76 25.00
CA LEU A 178 9.60 11.76 24.66
C LEU A 178 10.23 11.94 23.27
N LEU A 179 9.91 13.01 22.53
CA LEU A 179 10.28 13.21 21.11
C LEU A 179 11.75 12.94 20.80
N ARG A 180 12.68 13.41 21.65
CA ARG A 180 14.13 13.20 21.47
C ARG A 180 14.53 11.73 21.50
N GLY A 181 13.77 10.89 22.19
CA GLY A 181 13.99 9.45 22.27
C GLY A 181 13.41 8.65 21.10
N PHE A 182 12.58 9.26 20.24
CA PHE A 182 12.08 8.58 19.05
C PHE A 182 13.21 8.37 18.04
N THR A 183 13.21 7.20 17.41
CA THR A 183 13.95 7.00 16.16
C THR A 183 13.23 7.74 15.02
N PRO A 184 13.93 8.10 13.93
CA PRO A 184 13.30 8.68 12.74
C PRO A 184 12.11 7.87 12.23
N GLN A 185 12.26 6.54 12.20
CA GLN A 185 11.18 5.61 11.85
C GLN A 185 10.00 5.71 12.82
N GLY A 186 10.26 5.69 14.14
CA GLY A 186 9.21 5.76 15.15
C GLY A 186 8.41 7.07 15.06
N LEU A 187 9.10 8.18 14.80
CA LEU A 187 8.45 9.48 14.64
C LEU A 187 7.58 9.53 13.38
N ALA A 188 8.11 9.06 12.25
CA ALA A 188 7.36 8.97 10.99
C ALA A 188 6.12 8.07 11.12
N ASN A 189 6.28 6.88 11.72
CA ASN A 189 5.17 5.94 11.96
C ASN A 189 4.09 6.52 12.87
N THR A 190 4.51 7.27 13.91
CA THR A 190 3.59 7.94 14.81
C THR A 190 2.77 8.97 14.04
N LEU A 191 3.40 9.92 13.35
CA LEU A 191 2.69 10.93 12.55
C LEU A 191 1.78 10.30 11.50
N TRP A 192 2.27 9.28 10.79
CA TRP A 192 1.50 8.52 9.81
C TRP A 192 0.23 7.93 10.43
N ALA A 193 0.33 7.31 11.62
CA ALA A 193 -0.82 6.69 12.28
C ALA A 193 -1.92 7.72 12.61
N TYR A 194 -1.57 8.88 13.17
CA TYR A 194 -2.55 9.94 13.46
C TYR A 194 -3.21 10.48 12.18
N SER A 195 -2.44 10.68 11.11
CA SER A 195 -2.96 11.16 9.83
C SER A 195 -3.87 10.13 9.14
N THR A 196 -3.52 8.85 9.20
CA THR A 196 -4.32 7.76 8.64
C THR A 196 -5.63 7.58 9.40
N LEU A 197 -5.57 7.60 10.74
CA LEU A 197 -6.75 7.51 11.61
C LEU A 197 -7.58 8.79 11.66
N ARG A 198 -7.12 9.87 11.01
CA ARG A 198 -7.74 11.19 11.04
C ARG A 198 -7.97 11.72 12.47
N ARG A 199 -7.05 11.40 13.39
CA ARG A 199 -7.10 11.88 14.78
C ARG A 199 -6.35 13.21 14.88
N PRO A 200 -7.02 14.33 15.21
CA PRO A 200 -6.33 15.60 15.42
C PRO A 200 -5.38 15.51 16.61
N ALA A 201 -4.10 15.87 16.41
CA ALA A 201 -3.10 15.94 17.47
C ALA A 201 -2.16 17.15 17.27
N PRO A 202 -2.69 18.40 17.28
CA PRO A 202 -1.94 19.58 16.83
C PRO A 202 -0.64 19.82 17.61
N ALA A 203 -0.62 19.58 18.93
CA ALA A 203 0.58 19.70 19.75
C ALA A 203 1.66 18.67 19.38
N LEU A 204 1.25 17.41 19.14
CA LEU A 204 2.16 16.37 18.67
C LEU A 204 2.76 16.75 17.32
N PHE A 205 1.94 17.17 16.34
CA PHE A 205 2.44 17.58 15.03
C PHE A 205 3.40 18.76 15.13
N ALA A 206 3.05 19.82 15.87
CA ALA A 206 3.90 21.00 16.01
C ALA A 206 5.28 20.66 16.62
N CYS A 207 5.31 19.89 17.71
CA CYS A 207 6.57 19.54 18.36
C CYS A 207 7.38 18.50 17.54
N ALA A 208 6.70 17.50 16.97
CA ALA A 208 7.35 16.47 16.15
C ALA A 208 7.94 17.04 14.86
N CYS A 209 7.30 18.04 14.23
CA CYS A 209 7.85 18.66 13.03
C CYS A 209 9.15 19.41 13.33
N GLY A 210 9.21 20.14 14.45
CA GLY A 210 10.45 20.80 14.89
C GLY A 210 11.59 19.81 15.16
N GLU A 211 11.29 18.70 15.85
CA GLU A 211 12.27 17.63 16.11
C GLU A 211 12.73 16.93 14.82
N ALA A 212 11.79 16.61 13.92
CA ALA A 212 12.10 16.00 12.63
C ALA A 212 12.97 16.91 11.75
N ALA A 213 12.68 18.22 11.72
CA ALA A 213 13.46 19.20 10.97
C ALA A 213 14.90 19.31 11.52
N ALA A 214 15.07 19.34 12.84
CA ALA A 214 16.39 19.39 13.49
C ALA A 214 17.26 18.15 13.20
N ARG A 215 16.62 17.01 12.91
CA ARG A 215 17.28 15.71 12.71
C ARG A 215 17.10 15.16 11.30
N VAL A 216 16.72 15.99 10.33
CA VAL A 216 16.32 15.54 8.98
C VAL A 216 17.38 14.66 8.31
N ALA A 217 18.66 14.93 8.54
CA ALA A 217 19.77 14.16 8.00
C ALA A 217 19.87 12.71 8.52
N SER A 218 19.20 12.39 9.64
CA SER A 218 19.15 11.03 10.20
C SER A 218 18.01 10.18 9.62
N PHE A 219 17.11 10.78 8.83
CA PHE A 219 15.99 10.06 8.25
C PHE A 219 16.42 9.39 6.94
N GLU A 220 16.08 8.11 6.81
CA GLU A 220 16.10 7.44 5.51
C GLU A 220 15.03 8.03 4.57
N PRO A 221 15.22 7.95 3.23
CA PRO A 221 14.29 8.46 2.22
C PRO A 221 12.81 8.13 2.47
N ARG A 222 12.49 6.88 2.78
CA ARG A 222 11.11 6.45 3.09
C ARG A 222 10.50 7.20 4.28
N HIS A 223 11.28 7.47 5.31
CA HIS A 223 10.79 8.14 6.52
C HIS A 223 10.62 9.65 6.28
N LEU A 224 11.46 10.24 5.43
CA LEU A 224 11.28 11.61 4.93
C LEU A 224 9.94 11.73 4.18
N SER A 225 9.70 10.87 3.20
CA SER A 225 8.46 10.87 2.41
C SER A 225 7.22 10.59 3.26
N MET A 226 7.29 9.60 4.16
CA MET A 226 6.18 9.28 5.06
C MET A 226 5.85 10.43 6.02
N THR A 227 6.87 11.10 6.56
CA THR A 227 6.68 12.27 7.43
C THR A 227 6.04 13.43 6.67
N ALA A 228 6.55 13.76 5.48
CA ALA A 228 5.98 14.80 4.62
C ALA A 228 4.52 14.49 4.27
N TRP A 229 4.24 13.25 3.88
CA TRP A 229 2.88 12.78 3.60
C TRP A 229 1.96 12.91 4.82
N ALA A 230 2.43 12.49 6.00
CA ALA A 230 1.63 12.54 7.22
C ALA A 230 1.25 13.98 7.58
N VAL A 231 2.22 14.90 7.52
CA VAL A 231 1.98 16.33 7.74
C VAL A 231 0.98 16.88 6.73
N ALA A 232 1.21 16.65 5.43
CA ALA A 232 0.32 17.11 4.36
C ALA A 232 -1.11 16.56 4.47
N ARG A 233 -1.25 15.30 4.88
CA ARG A 233 -2.56 14.64 5.05
C ARG A 233 -3.31 15.11 6.29
N SER A 234 -2.60 15.40 7.38
CA SER A 234 -3.21 15.92 8.62
C SER A 234 -3.79 17.33 8.46
N GLY A 235 -3.39 18.07 7.41
CA GLY A 235 -3.70 19.49 7.25
C GLY A 235 -2.80 20.41 8.08
N HIS A 236 -1.85 19.85 8.85
CA HIS A 236 -0.79 20.63 9.49
C HIS A 236 0.15 21.21 8.44
N ARG A 237 0.61 22.44 8.67
CA ARG A 237 1.55 23.14 7.78
C ARG A 237 2.80 23.50 8.56
N ASP A 238 3.93 22.93 8.14
CA ASP A 238 5.25 23.27 8.66
C ASP A 238 6.20 23.52 7.47
N PRO A 239 6.35 24.78 7.04
CA PRO A 239 7.19 25.11 5.90
C PRO A 239 8.68 24.80 6.14
N GLN A 240 9.14 24.88 7.39
CA GLN A 240 10.54 24.64 7.73
C GLN A 240 10.90 23.16 7.59
N LEU A 241 10.06 22.27 8.10
CA LEU A 241 10.21 20.83 7.92
C LEU A 241 10.14 20.45 6.44
N MET A 242 9.17 20.97 5.70
CA MET A 242 9.03 20.65 4.27
C MET A 242 10.26 21.09 3.47
N ALA A 243 10.79 22.29 3.74
CA ALA A 243 12.03 22.76 3.12
C ALA A 243 13.25 21.91 3.53
N ALA A 244 13.33 21.50 4.80
CA ALA A 244 14.40 20.62 5.29
C ALA A 244 14.36 19.24 4.62
N ILE A 245 13.17 18.63 4.51
CA ILE A 245 12.96 17.36 3.81
C ILE A 245 13.31 17.49 2.34
N SER A 246 12.86 18.56 1.67
CA SER A 246 13.21 18.82 0.27
C SER A 246 14.71 18.96 0.07
N GLY A 247 15.39 19.74 0.92
CA GLY A 247 16.84 19.92 0.88
C GLY A 247 17.59 18.60 1.05
N ALA A 248 17.19 17.79 2.02
CA ALA A 248 17.77 16.46 2.23
C ALA A 248 17.54 15.52 1.03
N ALA A 249 16.34 15.52 0.45
CA ALA A 249 16.01 14.71 -0.71
C ALA A 249 16.81 15.09 -1.96
N GLN A 250 17.13 16.39 -2.12
CA GLN A 250 17.93 16.88 -3.25
C GLN A 250 19.39 16.42 -3.20
N LEU A 251 19.93 16.08 -2.02
CA LEU A 251 21.30 15.57 -1.88
C LEU A 251 21.46 14.17 -2.48
N ASP A 252 20.43 13.33 -2.38
CA ASP A 252 20.44 11.98 -2.94
C ASP A 252 19.05 11.53 -3.38
N LEU A 253 18.65 12.00 -4.57
CA LEU A 253 17.40 11.59 -5.20
C LEU A 253 17.35 10.11 -5.60
N GLN A 254 18.51 9.47 -5.81
CA GLN A 254 18.58 8.09 -6.27
C GLN A 254 18.27 7.10 -5.15
N ALA A 255 18.54 7.47 -3.89
CA ALA A 255 18.16 6.68 -2.73
C ALA A 255 16.63 6.55 -2.52
N PHE A 256 15.82 7.46 -3.08
CA PHE A 256 14.35 7.38 -3.00
C PHE A 256 13.81 6.39 -4.01
N LYS A 257 12.96 5.45 -3.56
CA LYS A 257 12.16 4.63 -4.49
C LYS A 257 11.13 5.49 -5.23
N SER A 258 10.58 4.99 -6.34
CA SER A 258 9.56 5.70 -7.14
C SER A 258 8.41 6.22 -6.28
N LYS A 259 7.78 5.33 -5.49
CA LYS A 259 6.67 5.66 -4.57
C LYS A 259 7.03 6.71 -3.52
N GLU A 260 8.23 6.64 -2.97
CA GLU A 260 8.69 7.57 -1.94
C GLU A 260 8.85 8.99 -2.54
N LEU A 261 9.47 9.08 -3.73
CA LEU A 261 9.67 10.35 -4.40
C LEU A 261 8.35 11.00 -4.86
N THR A 262 7.45 10.22 -5.46
CA THR A 262 6.17 10.74 -5.96
C THR A 262 5.22 11.16 -4.84
N LEU A 263 5.24 10.46 -3.70
CA LEU A 263 4.50 10.87 -2.50
C LEU A 263 5.10 12.10 -1.83
N LEU A 264 6.42 12.29 -1.88
CA LEU A 264 7.05 13.54 -1.45
C LEU A 264 6.64 14.71 -2.36
N MET A 265 6.61 14.51 -3.68
CA MET A 265 6.09 15.53 -4.61
C MET A 265 4.63 15.90 -4.29
N TRP A 266 3.78 14.89 -4.05
CA TRP A 266 2.38 15.10 -3.65
C TRP A 266 2.28 15.90 -2.34
N ALA A 267 3.09 15.55 -1.33
CA ALA A 267 3.09 16.21 -0.03
C ALA A 267 3.50 17.69 -0.12
N LEU A 268 4.56 17.99 -0.89
CA LEU A 268 5.01 19.36 -1.15
C LEU A 268 3.92 20.19 -1.84
N ALA A 269 3.35 19.67 -2.93
CA ALA A 269 2.28 20.35 -3.65
C ALA A 269 1.06 20.61 -2.76
N ARG A 270 0.64 19.62 -1.96
CA ARG A 270 -0.50 19.74 -1.04
C ARG A 270 -0.27 20.75 0.09
N CYS A 271 0.98 20.89 0.55
CA CYS A 271 1.34 21.89 1.57
C CYS A 271 1.54 23.30 0.99
N GLY A 272 1.42 23.49 -0.33
CA GLY A 272 1.61 24.77 -0.99
C GLY A 272 3.06 25.14 -1.29
N HIS A 273 3.97 24.16 -1.27
CA HIS A 273 5.38 24.33 -1.66
C HIS A 273 5.55 24.29 -3.19
N SER A 274 4.78 25.12 -3.90
CA SER A 274 4.68 25.10 -5.37
C SER A 274 5.96 25.51 -6.10
N ASP A 275 6.86 26.21 -5.40
CA ASP A 275 8.10 26.79 -5.95
C ASP A 275 9.34 26.02 -5.48
N ASP A 276 9.12 24.90 -4.78
CA ASP A 276 10.19 24.11 -4.20
C ASP A 276 11.12 23.53 -5.29
N PRO A 277 12.45 23.72 -5.20
CA PRO A 277 13.40 23.25 -6.22
C PRO A 277 13.32 21.75 -6.53
N LEU A 278 12.98 20.93 -5.53
CA LEU A 278 12.75 19.50 -5.73
C LEU A 278 11.55 19.27 -6.64
N LEU A 279 10.42 19.93 -6.34
CA LEU A 279 9.15 19.75 -7.07
C LEU A 279 9.22 20.29 -8.49
N VAL A 280 9.86 21.45 -8.71
CA VAL A 280 9.83 22.13 -10.02
C VAL A 280 10.93 21.66 -10.99
N SER A 281 12.01 21.05 -10.50
CA SER A 281 13.18 20.74 -11.34
C SER A 281 13.72 19.33 -11.15
N ALA A 282 14.12 18.95 -9.94
CA ALA A 282 14.91 17.74 -9.75
C ALA A 282 14.05 16.46 -9.81
N ALA A 283 12.92 16.44 -9.09
CA ALA A 283 12.02 15.28 -9.05
C ALA A 283 11.33 14.98 -10.40
N PRO A 284 10.80 15.95 -11.17
CA PRO A 284 10.17 15.66 -12.45
C PRO A 284 11.10 14.99 -13.46
N ARG A 285 12.38 15.37 -13.48
CA ARG A 285 13.40 14.75 -14.34
C ARG A 285 13.69 13.31 -13.92
N ALA A 286 13.83 13.05 -12.62
CA ALA A 286 14.03 11.71 -12.08
C ALA A 286 12.82 10.79 -12.34
N VAL A 287 11.61 11.30 -12.12
CA VAL A 287 10.36 10.58 -12.39
C VAL A 287 10.22 10.25 -13.88
N LEU A 288 10.52 11.20 -14.77
CA LEU A 288 10.50 10.95 -16.22
C LEU A 288 11.48 9.83 -16.63
N ALA A 289 12.70 9.83 -16.09
CA ALA A 289 13.67 8.78 -16.36
C ALA A 289 13.17 7.40 -15.92
N ARG A 290 12.60 7.32 -14.71
CA ARG A 290 12.01 6.08 -14.16
C ARG A 290 10.78 5.63 -14.95
N LEU A 291 9.97 6.56 -15.46
CA LEU A 291 8.79 6.25 -16.28
C LEU A 291 9.19 5.59 -17.60
N ARG A 292 10.23 6.12 -18.25
CA ARG A 292 10.78 5.56 -19.48
C ARG A 292 11.39 4.17 -19.28
N GLN A 293 11.80 3.84 -18.06
CA GLN A 293 12.33 2.54 -17.69
C GLN A 293 11.24 1.55 -17.22
N GLY A 294 9.97 1.96 -17.17
CA GLY A 294 8.88 1.11 -16.68
C GLY A 294 8.89 0.87 -15.16
N LEU A 295 9.60 1.72 -14.38
CA LEU A 295 9.80 1.56 -12.94
C LEU A 295 8.72 2.25 -12.07
N LEU A 296 7.66 2.78 -12.68
CA LEU A 296 6.55 3.43 -11.96
C LEU A 296 5.31 2.56 -11.97
N SER A 297 4.64 2.49 -10.83
CA SER A 297 3.24 2.08 -10.78
C SER A 297 2.33 3.18 -11.33
N TRP A 298 1.09 2.84 -11.68
CA TRP A 298 0.11 3.85 -12.11
C TRP A 298 -0.24 4.87 -11.03
N GLN A 299 -0.16 4.49 -9.76
CA GLN A 299 -0.30 5.42 -8.64
C GLN A 299 0.84 6.44 -8.60
N ASP A 300 2.08 5.98 -8.84
CA ASP A 300 3.25 6.86 -8.88
C ASP A 300 3.13 7.90 -9.99
N VAL A 301 2.68 7.47 -11.19
CA VAL A 301 2.43 8.38 -12.31
C VAL A 301 1.38 9.41 -11.93
N ALA A 302 0.26 8.95 -11.36
CA ALA A 302 -0.84 9.82 -10.93
C ALA A 302 -0.39 10.86 -9.89
N HIS A 303 0.35 10.45 -8.84
CA HIS A 303 0.86 11.39 -7.83
C HIS A 303 1.80 12.42 -8.42
N ALA A 304 2.70 12.03 -9.33
CA ALA A 304 3.67 12.94 -9.93
C ALA A 304 3.00 14.02 -10.80
N VAL A 305 2.11 13.62 -11.73
CA VAL A 305 1.44 14.60 -12.60
C VAL A 305 0.42 15.44 -11.84
N TRP A 306 -0.26 14.85 -10.85
CA TRP A 306 -1.15 15.59 -9.97
C TRP A 306 -0.39 16.64 -9.16
N ALA A 307 0.76 16.30 -8.57
CA ALA A 307 1.55 17.22 -7.77
C ALA A 307 1.96 18.46 -8.57
N LEU A 308 2.42 18.27 -9.82
CA LEU A 308 2.77 19.37 -10.71
C LEU A 308 1.56 20.21 -11.09
N ALA A 309 0.46 19.58 -11.53
CA ALA A 309 -0.75 20.31 -11.90
C ALA A 309 -1.35 21.08 -10.71
N ALA A 310 -1.36 20.47 -9.51
CA ALA A 310 -1.84 21.09 -8.28
C ALA A 310 -1.01 22.33 -7.92
N ALA A 311 0.32 22.25 -8.06
CA ALA A 311 1.26 23.34 -7.85
C ALA A 311 1.25 24.40 -8.97
N GLY A 312 0.46 24.23 -10.04
CA GLY A 312 0.47 25.14 -11.20
C GLY A 312 1.77 25.05 -12.00
N ARG A 313 2.45 23.90 -11.95
CA ARG A 313 3.72 23.62 -12.63
C ARG A 313 3.49 22.68 -13.80
N TYR A 314 4.18 22.95 -14.90
CA TYR A 314 4.05 22.18 -16.12
C TYR A 314 5.42 21.70 -16.61
N HIS A 315 5.64 20.38 -16.53
CA HIS A 315 6.83 19.73 -17.05
C HIS A 315 6.48 18.97 -18.33
N ALA A 316 6.51 19.67 -19.47
CA ALA A 316 5.99 19.17 -20.75
C ALA A 316 6.45 17.73 -21.10
N PRO A 317 7.75 17.36 -20.95
CA PRO A 317 8.18 16.00 -21.27
C PRO A 317 7.59 14.91 -20.37
N LEU A 318 7.27 15.24 -19.11
CA LEU A 318 6.68 14.28 -18.17
C LEU A 318 5.18 14.12 -18.44
N PHE A 319 4.47 15.22 -18.70
CA PHE A 319 3.05 15.18 -19.06
C PHE A 319 2.83 14.38 -20.36
N ALA A 320 3.64 14.64 -21.39
CA ALA A 320 3.60 13.88 -22.64
C ALA A 320 3.88 12.39 -22.42
N ALA A 321 4.99 12.05 -21.75
CA ALA A 321 5.36 10.66 -21.50
C ALA A 321 4.32 9.92 -20.64
N ALA A 322 3.72 10.60 -19.65
CA ALA A 322 2.63 10.03 -18.86
C ALA A 322 1.40 9.75 -19.74
N ALA A 323 1.01 10.70 -20.59
CA ALA A 323 -0.13 10.54 -21.49
C ALA A 323 0.07 9.41 -22.51
N ASP A 324 1.27 9.31 -23.08
CA ASP A 324 1.67 8.20 -23.97
C ASP A 324 1.61 6.85 -23.25
N ALA A 325 2.20 6.76 -22.05
CA ALA A 325 2.23 5.53 -21.26
C ALA A 325 0.82 5.04 -20.89
N VAL A 326 -0.07 5.97 -20.48
CA VAL A 326 -1.46 5.65 -20.17
C VAL A 326 -2.23 5.22 -21.42
N ALA A 327 -2.06 5.92 -22.55
CA ALA A 327 -2.73 5.57 -23.80
C ALA A 327 -2.36 4.16 -24.28
N ALA A 328 -1.07 3.81 -24.16
CA ALA A 328 -0.57 2.49 -24.54
C ALA A 328 -1.02 1.36 -23.61
N ASN A 329 -1.35 1.66 -22.35
CA ASN A 329 -1.59 0.64 -21.31
C ASN A 329 -2.91 0.84 -20.56
N LEU A 330 -3.92 1.42 -21.21
CA LEU A 330 -5.22 1.72 -20.59
C LEU A 330 -5.88 0.50 -19.90
N PRO A 331 -5.79 -0.75 -20.43
CA PRO A 331 -6.30 -1.93 -19.72
C PRO A 331 -5.63 -2.18 -18.35
N GLY A 332 -4.38 -1.74 -18.16
CA GLY A 332 -3.64 -1.87 -16.91
C GLY A 332 -4.21 -1.03 -15.77
N PHE A 333 -5.07 -0.05 -16.06
CA PHE A 333 -5.76 0.76 -15.06
C PHE A 333 -7.03 0.10 -14.51
N ALA A 334 -7.46 -1.05 -15.04
CA ALA A 334 -8.65 -1.75 -14.55
C ALA A 334 -8.55 -2.13 -13.06
N SER A 335 -7.34 -2.35 -12.54
CA SER A 335 -7.09 -2.62 -11.12
C SER A 335 -6.95 -1.36 -10.26
N CYS A 336 -6.77 -0.18 -10.86
CA CYS A 336 -6.66 1.10 -10.15
C CYS A 336 -7.28 2.25 -10.94
N PRO A 337 -8.62 2.29 -11.10
CA PRO A 337 -9.28 3.32 -11.92
C PRO A 337 -9.10 4.74 -11.39
N ALA A 338 -8.92 4.88 -10.07
CA ALA A 338 -8.64 6.18 -9.45
C ALA A 338 -7.37 6.83 -10.02
N ALA A 339 -6.33 6.05 -10.33
CA ALA A 339 -5.09 6.57 -10.91
C ALA A 339 -5.34 7.17 -12.30
N LEU A 340 -6.19 6.53 -13.12
CA LEU A 340 -6.58 7.05 -14.43
C LEU A 340 -7.32 8.38 -14.31
N ASP A 341 -8.31 8.44 -13.41
CA ASP A 341 -9.05 9.67 -13.10
C ASP A 341 -8.08 10.81 -12.74
N THR A 342 -7.14 10.53 -11.83
CA THR A 342 -6.19 11.55 -11.36
C THR A 342 -5.23 12.01 -12.45
N VAL A 343 -4.74 11.11 -13.30
CA VAL A 343 -3.92 11.49 -14.46
C VAL A 343 -4.73 12.38 -15.40
N MET A 344 -5.93 11.97 -15.81
CA MET A 344 -6.77 12.75 -16.71
C MET A 344 -7.13 14.12 -16.14
N GLY A 345 -7.46 14.18 -14.85
CA GLY A 345 -7.73 15.44 -14.14
C GLY A 345 -6.50 16.35 -14.07
N ALA A 346 -5.31 15.79 -13.89
CA ALA A 346 -4.06 16.55 -13.90
C ALA A 346 -3.72 17.09 -15.30
N LEU A 347 -3.89 16.28 -16.35
CA LEU A 347 -3.71 16.72 -17.74
C LEU A 347 -4.67 17.87 -18.08
N ALA A 348 -5.95 17.73 -17.72
CA ALA A 348 -6.97 18.76 -17.91
C ALA A 348 -6.62 20.06 -17.17
N ARG A 349 -6.23 19.95 -15.90
CA ARG A 349 -5.81 21.12 -15.10
C ARG A 349 -4.58 21.83 -15.66
N ALA A 350 -3.66 21.09 -16.28
CA ALA A 350 -2.48 21.63 -16.93
C ALA A 350 -2.73 22.11 -18.38
N GLY A 351 -3.93 21.90 -18.93
CA GLY A 351 -4.23 22.19 -20.34
C GLY A 351 -3.48 21.30 -21.33
N HIS A 352 -3.04 20.11 -20.92
CA HIS A 352 -2.28 19.19 -21.77
C HIS A 352 -3.20 18.29 -22.57
N TYR A 353 -3.54 18.68 -23.80
CA TYR A 353 -4.35 17.87 -24.69
C TYR A 353 -3.53 16.76 -25.36
N HIS A 354 -3.93 15.50 -25.11
CA HIS A 354 -3.32 14.32 -25.74
C HIS A 354 -4.38 13.50 -26.48
N ARG A 355 -4.53 13.75 -27.79
CA ARG A 355 -5.60 13.19 -28.63
C ARG A 355 -5.74 11.66 -28.54
N PRO A 356 -4.67 10.84 -28.64
CA PRO A 356 -4.80 9.38 -28.55
C PRO A 356 -5.37 8.93 -27.21
N LEU A 357 -4.93 9.54 -26.11
CA LEU A 357 -5.41 9.21 -24.77
C LEU A 357 -6.87 9.62 -24.59
N CYS A 358 -7.24 10.85 -24.97
CA CYS A 358 -8.62 11.32 -24.85
C CYS A 358 -9.60 10.43 -25.62
N ALA A 359 -9.24 10.04 -26.85
CA ALA A 359 -10.05 9.12 -27.65
C ALA A 359 -10.15 7.72 -27.01
N ALA A 360 -9.05 7.19 -26.47
CA ALA A 360 -9.04 5.90 -25.80
C ALA A 360 -9.89 5.89 -24.52
N VAL A 361 -9.81 6.96 -23.71
CA VAL A 361 -10.65 7.12 -22.51
C VAL A 361 -12.13 7.27 -22.88
N ALA A 362 -12.45 8.02 -23.94
CA ALA A 362 -13.82 8.14 -24.43
C ALA A 362 -14.39 6.78 -24.87
N GLU A 363 -13.63 5.97 -25.60
CA GLU A 363 -14.02 4.60 -25.97
C GLU A 363 -14.21 3.69 -24.76
N LEU A 364 -13.33 3.83 -23.77
CA LEU A 364 -13.43 3.09 -22.52
C LEU A 364 -14.70 3.46 -21.73
N LEU A 365 -15.07 4.75 -21.66
CA LEU A 365 -16.27 5.21 -20.97
C LEU A 365 -17.56 4.67 -21.62
N LYS A 366 -17.57 4.42 -22.94
CA LYS A 366 -18.71 3.80 -23.63
C LYS A 366 -18.98 2.36 -23.16
N ARG A 367 -17.97 1.68 -22.60
CA ARG A 367 -18.01 0.26 -22.25
C ARG A 367 -17.87 -0.01 -20.75
N ALA A 368 -17.56 1.02 -19.95
CA ALA A 368 -17.38 0.90 -18.52
C ALA A 368 -18.71 0.68 -17.80
N ASP A 369 -18.69 -0.15 -16.76
CA ASP A 369 -19.83 -0.33 -15.87
C ASP A 369 -19.71 0.68 -14.71
N VAL A 370 -20.63 1.64 -14.65
CA VAL A 370 -20.66 2.67 -13.60
C VAL A 370 -21.50 2.17 -12.44
N VAL A 371 -20.93 2.16 -11.24
CA VAL A 371 -21.57 1.72 -9.99
C VAL A 371 -21.65 2.85 -8.96
N ALA A 372 -22.55 2.72 -7.98
CA ALA A 372 -22.57 3.61 -6.82
C ALA A 372 -21.26 3.49 -6.02
N CYS A 373 -20.88 4.52 -5.29
CA CYS A 373 -19.57 4.57 -4.64
C CYS A 373 -19.45 3.43 -3.63
N SER A 374 -18.58 2.46 -3.90
CA SER A 374 -18.06 1.61 -2.83
C SER A 374 -17.06 2.43 -2.02
N THR A 375 -16.92 2.16 -0.73
CA THR A 375 -15.91 2.79 0.14
C THR A 375 -14.49 2.46 -0.34
N ALA A 376 -14.04 3.06 -1.44
CA ALA A 376 -12.73 2.85 -2.02
C ALA A 376 -11.75 3.84 -1.40
N ALA A 377 -10.67 3.31 -0.83
CA ALA A 377 -9.56 4.09 -0.32
C ALA A 377 -9.04 5.06 -1.39
N GLY A 378 -9.01 6.35 -1.08
CA GLY A 378 -8.46 7.37 -1.98
C GLY A 378 -6.98 7.09 -2.30
N LEU A 379 -6.52 7.57 -3.47
CA LEU A 379 -5.12 7.43 -3.92
C LEU A 379 -4.07 7.95 -2.94
N ASP A 380 -4.48 8.77 -1.99
CA ASP A 380 -3.60 9.31 -0.96
C ASP A 380 -3.21 8.25 0.07
N ALA A 381 -3.73 7.02 0.04
CA ALA A 381 -3.44 5.99 1.05
C ALA A 381 -1.96 5.54 1.01
N TRP A 382 -1.22 5.81 2.08
CA TRP A 382 0.11 5.25 2.29
C TRP A 382 -0.01 3.86 2.95
N GLU A 383 0.57 2.83 2.34
CA GLU A 383 0.63 1.49 2.92
C GLU A 383 1.70 1.42 4.02
N PRO A 384 1.34 1.03 5.26
CA PRO A 384 2.29 0.91 6.35
C PRO A 384 3.24 -0.27 6.14
N CYS A 385 4.54 -0.09 6.40
CA CYS A 385 5.48 -1.21 6.41
C CYS A 385 5.41 -1.95 7.74
N SER A 386 5.15 -3.26 7.70
CA SER A 386 5.61 -4.17 8.75
C SER A 386 7.13 -4.37 8.56
N GLY A 387 7.89 -4.04 9.60
CA GLY A 387 9.35 -4.00 9.53
C GLY A 387 9.96 -5.37 9.17
N GLY A 388 10.88 -5.37 8.22
CA GLY A 388 11.74 -6.49 7.89
C GLY A 388 12.70 -6.09 6.79
N ALA A 389 13.97 -5.87 7.13
CA ALA A 389 15.05 -5.90 6.15
C ALA A 389 15.12 -7.32 5.58
N ALA A 390 14.60 -7.51 4.36
CA ALA A 390 14.88 -8.67 3.54
C ALA A 390 14.94 -8.19 2.10
N GLU A 391 16.16 -8.18 1.57
CA GLU A 391 16.50 -8.02 0.17
C GLU A 391 15.62 -8.94 -0.68
N ARG A 392 15.08 -8.40 -1.78
CA ARG A 392 14.53 -9.24 -2.86
C ARG A 392 15.62 -9.40 -3.90
N SER A 393 16.30 -10.53 -3.90
CA SER A 393 16.77 -11.14 -5.13
C SER A 393 15.57 -11.78 -5.85
N GLY A 394 15.57 -11.70 -7.18
CA GLY A 394 14.43 -12.03 -8.03
C GLY A 394 13.98 -13.49 -7.97
N GLY A 395 12.73 -13.72 -8.36
CA GLY A 395 12.14 -15.04 -8.53
C GLY A 395 10.63 -14.95 -8.75
N GLU A 396 10.20 -15.28 -9.97
CA GLU A 396 8.81 -15.30 -10.44
C GLU A 396 7.96 -16.39 -9.76
N GLY A 397 6.64 -16.14 -9.70
CA GLY A 397 5.62 -17.21 -9.72
C GLY A 397 5.02 -17.63 -8.37
N ALA A 398 3.77 -17.21 -8.13
CA ALA A 398 2.60 -18.08 -7.92
C ALA A 398 1.48 -17.33 -7.18
N ALA A 399 0.33 -17.22 -7.86
CA ALA A 399 -0.92 -16.69 -7.34
C ALA A 399 -1.64 -17.70 -6.43
N SER A 400 -2.32 -17.22 -5.39
CA SER A 400 -3.65 -17.67 -4.90
C SER A 400 -3.86 -17.43 -3.40
N ALA A 401 -4.94 -16.69 -3.10
CA ALA A 401 -5.93 -16.86 -2.01
C ALA A 401 -6.25 -15.52 -1.32
N ALA A 402 -7.22 -14.80 -1.87
CA ALA A 402 -7.83 -13.61 -1.28
C ALA A 402 -9.32 -13.89 -1.05
N ALA A 403 -9.75 -13.81 0.20
CA ALA A 403 -11.14 -13.55 0.58
C ALA A 403 -11.20 -13.02 2.02
N ALA A 404 -12.01 -11.98 2.19
CA ALA A 404 -12.40 -11.29 3.42
C ALA A 404 -11.49 -10.16 3.94
N ALA A 405 -12.11 -8.97 4.04
CA ALA A 405 -11.71 -7.71 4.67
C ALA A 405 -10.71 -6.80 3.90
N GLY A 406 -11.28 -5.86 3.12
CA GLY A 406 -11.02 -4.40 3.24
C GLY A 406 -9.61 -3.81 3.20
N ALA A 407 -8.56 -4.58 2.87
CA ALA A 407 -7.19 -4.10 2.74
C ALA A 407 -6.69 -4.30 1.31
N THR A 408 -6.15 -3.23 0.73
CA THR A 408 -5.60 -3.16 -0.63
C THR A 408 -4.48 -4.20 -0.82
N ALA A 409 -4.64 -5.07 -1.82
CA ALA A 409 -3.56 -5.93 -2.30
C ALA A 409 -2.61 -5.13 -3.23
N PRO A 410 -1.29 -5.38 -3.20
CA PRO A 410 -0.33 -4.59 -3.96
C PRO A 410 -0.45 -4.88 -5.47
N CYS A 411 -0.75 -3.84 -6.25
CA CYS A 411 -0.69 -3.88 -7.71
C CYS A 411 0.76 -3.66 -8.18
N HIS A 412 1.56 -4.73 -8.23
CA HIS A 412 2.76 -4.75 -9.06
C HIS A 412 2.42 -5.45 -10.38
N VAL A 413 2.09 -4.65 -11.40
CA VAL A 413 2.17 -5.09 -12.80
C VAL A 413 3.36 -4.34 -13.37
N GLU A 414 4.45 -5.06 -13.61
CA GLU A 414 5.62 -4.52 -14.30
C GLU A 414 5.25 -4.17 -15.75
N LEU A 415 5.61 -2.96 -16.17
CA LEU A 415 5.49 -2.49 -17.54
C LEU A 415 6.50 -3.25 -18.42
N GLN A 416 6.09 -4.37 -19.01
CA GLN A 416 6.91 -5.04 -20.02
C GLN A 416 6.73 -4.36 -21.39
N ALA A 417 7.81 -3.78 -21.92
CA ALA A 417 7.87 -3.27 -23.28
C ALA A 417 8.20 -4.42 -24.25
N SER A 418 7.30 -4.73 -25.18
CA SER A 418 7.57 -5.68 -26.26
C SER A 418 8.48 -5.03 -27.31
N GLN A 419 9.74 -5.46 -27.41
CA GLN A 419 10.60 -5.16 -28.56
C GLN A 419 10.39 -6.23 -29.64
N ALA A 420 9.87 -5.81 -30.80
CA ALA A 420 9.87 -6.61 -32.02
C ALA A 420 11.15 -6.31 -32.80
N GLY A 421 12.12 -7.22 -32.78
CA GLY A 421 13.25 -7.26 -33.70
C GLY A 421 13.00 -8.31 -34.77
N GLY A 422 12.97 -7.90 -36.03
CA GLY A 422 12.99 -8.78 -37.19
C GLY A 422 14.42 -9.06 -37.69
N GLU A 423 14.48 -9.82 -38.79
CA GLU A 423 15.65 -10.44 -39.46
C GLU A 423 15.95 -11.85 -38.92
N GLY A 424 16.02 -12.95 -39.68
CA GLY A 424 16.08 -13.21 -41.12
C GLY A 424 17.00 -14.42 -41.32
N GLY A 425 16.62 -15.44 -42.09
CA GLY A 425 17.56 -16.51 -42.50
C GLY A 425 16.96 -17.91 -42.64
N GLU A 426 17.07 -18.46 -43.86
CA GLU A 426 16.45 -19.68 -44.39
C GLU A 426 17.24 -21.00 -44.13
N ARG A 427 16.47 -22.11 -44.15
CA ARG A 427 16.74 -23.48 -44.69
C ARG A 427 17.84 -24.38 -44.08
N GLU A 428 17.45 -25.59 -43.63
CA GLU A 428 17.61 -26.88 -44.36
C GLU A 428 17.03 -28.07 -43.53
N ALA A 429 16.51 -29.09 -44.23
CA ALA A 429 16.05 -30.41 -43.73
C ALA A 429 16.98 -31.52 -44.32
N PRO A 430 16.80 -32.87 -44.16
CA PRO A 430 15.80 -33.67 -43.42
C PRO A 430 16.34 -34.96 -42.70
N GLY A 431 15.43 -35.77 -42.11
CA GLY A 431 15.59 -37.20 -41.75
C GLY A 431 15.69 -37.46 -40.24
N VAL A 432 15.01 -38.41 -39.58
CA VAL A 432 14.47 -39.73 -39.98
C VAL A 432 13.30 -40.09 -39.05
N ALA A 433 12.35 -40.87 -39.59
CA ALA A 433 11.12 -41.34 -38.95
C ALA A 433 11.32 -42.41 -37.86
N GLY A 434 10.43 -42.38 -36.85
CA GLY A 434 10.18 -43.45 -35.89
C GLY A 434 8.76 -43.34 -35.32
N ALA A 435 7.86 -44.20 -35.78
CA ALA A 435 6.50 -44.44 -35.29
C ALA A 435 6.52 -45.06 -33.87
N ALA A 436 5.51 -45.08 -33.00
CA ALA A 436 4.16 -44.52 -32.88
C ALA A 436 3.70 -44.78 -31.42
N ALA A 437 2.89 -43.91 -30.82
CA ALA A 437 1.84 -44.29 -29.85
C ALA A 437 1.02 -43.06 -29.40
N SER A 438 -0.25 -43.08 -29.81
CA SER A 438 -1.43 -42.39 -29.30
C SER A 438 -1.36 -41.78 -27.88
N ALA A 439 -1.47 -40.45 -27.80
CA ALA A 439 -2.21 -39.74 -26.76
C ALA A 439 -2.61 -38.35 -27.28
N ALA A 440 -3.90 -38.12 -27.55
CA ALA A 440 -4.40 -36.80 -27.92
C ALA A 440 -4.24 -35.83 -26.73
N PRO A 441 -3.69 -34.62 -26.92
CA PRO A 441 -3.65 -33.62 -25.87
C PRO A 441 -5.09 -33.16 -25.55
N PRO A 442 -5.43 -32.91 -24.28
CA PRO A 442 -6.75 -32.41 -23.93
C PRO A 442 -6.93 -31.06 -24.62
N GLN A 443 -7.92 -30.97 -25.50
CA GLN A 443 -8.40 -29.71 -26.02
C GLN A 443 -9.01 -28.93 -24.85
N HIS A 444 -8.18 -28.16 -24.16
CA HIS A 444 -8.68 -27.08 -23.33
C HIS A 444 -9.34 -26.09 -24.29
N HIS A 445 -10.65 -26.21 -24.44
CA HIS A 445 -11.49 -25.11 -24.90
C HIS A 445 -11.23 -23.96 -23.93
N ALA A 446 -10.31 -23.08 -24.30
CA ALA A 446 -10.16 -21.78 -23.68
C ALA A 446 -11.50 -21.06 -23.91
N VAL A 447 -12.37 -21.10 -22.90
CA VAL A 447 -13.50 -20.18 -22.82
C VAL A 447 -12.87 -18.80 -22.94
N PRO A 448 -13.20 -17.99 -23.96
CA PRO A 448 -12.68 -16.64 -24.03
C PRO A 448 -13.18 -15.94 -22.75
N LEU A 449 -12.26 -15.64 -21.83
CA LEU A 449 -12.57 -14.73 -20.74
C LEU A 449 -13.06 -13.45 -21.41
N ALA A 450 -14.36 -13.18 -21.29
CA ALA A 450 -14.94 -11.94 -21.79
C ALA A 450 -14.05 -10.78 -21.31
N PRO A 451 -13.75 -9.79 -22.17
CA PRO A 451 -12.88 -8.69 -21.78
C PRO A 451 -13.43 -8.11 -20.48
N ARG A 452 -12.63 -8.16 -19.40
CA ARG A 452 -13.03 -7.62 -18.10
C ARG A 452 -13.42 -6.17 -18.31
N ARG A 453 -14.73 -5.88 -18.22
CA ARG A 453 -15.22 -4.51 -18.26
C ARG A 453 -14.65 -3.76 -17.07
N MET A 454 -14.19 -2.54 -17.31
CA MET A 454 -13.74 -1.69 -16.22
C MET A 454 -14.95 -1.21 -15.43
N VAL A 455 -14.88 -1.42 -14.12
CA VAL A 455 -15.88 -0.91 -13.17
C VAL A 455 -15.40 0.44 -12.67
N LEU A 456 -16.23 1.47 -12.82
CA LEU A 456 -15.97 2.82 -12.34
C LEU A 456 -16.99 3.17 -11.27
N ASP A 457 -16.54 3.75 -10.16
CA ASP A 457 -17.49 4.42 -9.29
C ASP A 457 -18.04 5.71 -9.93
N ALA A 458 -19.19 6.17 -9.43
CA ALA A 458 -19.84 7.38 -9.93
C ALA A 458 -18.90 8.62 -9.98
N PRO A 459 -18.11 8.93 -8.93
CA PRO A 459 -17.10 9.99 -8.99
C PRO A 459 -16.08 9.84 -10.13
N GLN A 460 -15.47 8.66 -10.28
CA GLN A 460 -14.44 8.40 -11.29
C GLN A 460 -14.99 8.60 -12.70
N ALA A 461 -16.17 8.04 -13.00
CA ALA A 461 -16.81 8.19 -14.30
C ALA A 461 -17.12 9.66 -14.62
N ALA A 462 -17.65 10.39 -13.64
CA ALA A 462 -17.96 11.81 -13.78
C ALA A 462 -16.70 12.68 -13.94
N ASN A 463 -15.63 12.40 -13.20
CA ASN A 463 -14.39 13.15 -13.29
C ASN A 463 -13.64 12.89 -14.60
N LEU A 464 -13.65 11.67 -15.13
CA LEU A 464 -13.12 11.36 -16.45
C LEU A 464 -13.87 12.13 -17.53
N LEU A 465 -15.21 12.14 -17.49
CA LEU A 465 -16.04 12.90 -18.42
C LEU A 465 -15.75 14.41 -18.32
N ARG A 466 -15.64 14.95 -17.09
CA ARG A 466 -15.27 16.35 -16.83
C ARG A 466 -13.90 16.68 -17.40
N SER A 467 -12.93 15.78 -17.26
CA SER A 467 -11.56 15.98 -17.74
C SER A 467 -11.51 15.98 -19.28
N LEU A 468 -12.27 15.13 -19.95
CA LEU A 468 -12.43 15.16 -21.41
C LEU A 468 -13.04 16.48 -21.88
N ALA A 469 -14.13 16.92 -21.25
CA ALA A 469 -14.77 18.19 -21.60
C ALA A 469 -13.86 19.41 -21.36
N ALA A 470 -13.10 19.42 -20.27
CA ALA A 470 -12.12 20.48 -19.97
C ALA A 470 -10.96 20.54 -20.99
N LEU A 471 -10.69 19.42 -21.67
CA LEU A 471 -9.71 19.31 -22.74
C LEU A 471 -10.32 19.52 -24.13
N ASP A 472 -11.55 20.01 -24.20
CA ASP A 472 -12.33 20.21 -25.45
C ASP A 472 -12.49 18.92 -26.27
N HIS A 473 -12.50 17.77 -25.58
CA HIS A 473 -12.71 16.46 -26.20
C HIS A 473 -14.16 16.02 -26.03
N VAL A 474 -14.96 16.26 -27.06
CA VAL A 474 -16.39 15.98 -27.06
C VAL A 474 -16.69 14.61 -27.66
N ASP A 475 -17.22 13.69 -26.85
CA ASP A 475 -17.78 12.42 -27.31
C ASP A 475 -19.18 12.20 -26.72
N ALA A 476 -20.21 12.40 -27.56
CA ALA A 476 -21.61 12.31 -27.14
C ALA A 476 -22.03 10.89 -26.72
N CYS A 477 -21.39 9.85 -27.28
CA CYS A 477 -21.68 8.46 -26.90
C CYS A 477 -21.12 8.15 -25.51
N ALA A 478 -19.89 8.56 -25.23
CA ALA A 478 -19.27 8.43 -23.91
C ALA A 478 -20.08 9.19 -22.85
N ALA A 479 -20.46 10.44 -23.15
CA ALA A 479 -21.29 11.25 -22.26
C ALA A 479 -22.63 10.57 -21.93
N ARG A 480 -23.34 10.03 -22.93
CA ARG A 480 -24.59 9.28 -22.72
C ARG A 480 -24.38 8.01 -21.88
N ALA A 481 -23.30 7.28 -22.12
CA ALA A 481 -22.98 6.07 -21.35
C ALA A 481 -22.76 6.38 -19.87
N VAL A 482 -21.97 7.41 -19.56
CA VAL A 482 -21.73 7.88 -18.19
C VAL A 482 -23.03 8.36 -17.54
N CYS A 483 -23.83 9.17 -18.22
CA CYS A 483 -25.11 9.66 -17.68
C CYS A 483 -26.10 8.52 -17.38
N SER A 484 -26.19 7.54 -18.28
CA SER A 484 -27.02 6.35 -18.09
C SER A 484 -26.53 5.51 -16.89
N GLY A 485 -25.21 5.36 -16.76
CA GLY A 485 -24.58 4.70 -15.62
C GLY A 485 -24.85 5.40 -14.28
N LEU A 486 -24.64 6.72 -14.22
CA LEU A 486 -24.95 7.53 -13.04
C LEU A 486 -26.43 7.47 -12.67
N ARG A 487 -27.34 7.51 -13.64
CA ARG A 487 -28.78 7.39 -13.40
C ARG A 487 -29.14 6.05 -12.74
N ARG A 488 -28.53 4.95 -13.20
CA ARG A 488 -28.71 3.63 -12.56
C ARG A 488 -28.14 3.63 -11.13
N ALA A 489 -26.92 4.12 -10.95
CA ALA A 489 -26.30 4.20 -9.63
C ALA A 489 -27.12 5.03 -8.61
N MET A 490 -27.71 6.15 -9.04
CA MET A 490 -28.62 6.97 -8.20
C MET A 490 -29.93 6.24 -7.86
N ALA A 491 -30.45 5.43 -8.78
CA ALA A 491 -31.65 4.63 -8.53
C ALA A 491 -31.37 3.45 -7.58
N ASP A 492 -30.22 2.80 -7.73
CA ASP A 492 -29.84 1.61 -6.97
C ASP A 492 -29.40 1.95 -5.54
N ALA A 493 -28.58 3.00 -5.37
CA ALA A 493 -28.03 3.41 -4.08
C ALA A 493 -27.83 4.93 -4.00
N PRO A 494 -28.90 5.73 -3.83
CA PRO A 494 -28.84 7.19 -3.84
C PRO A 494 -27.98 7.78 -2.71
N GLY A 495 -27.85 7.08 -1.57
CA GLY A 495 -26.97 7.50 -0.47
C GLY A 495 -25.48 7.48 -0.84
N ASP A 496 -25.11 6.63 -1.81
CA ASP A 496 -23.74 6.32 -2.16
C ASP A 496 -23.27 7.05 -3.44
N VAL A 497 -24.11 7.93 -4.01
CA VAL A 497 -23.73 8.79 -5.13
C VAL A 497 -23.57 10.23 -4.65
N PRO A 498 -22.35 10.76 -4.54
CA PRO A 498 -22.14 12.12 -4.07
C PRO A 498 -22.65 13.15 -5.09
N THR A 499 -23.20 14.26 -4.60
CA THR A 499 -23.72 15.36 -5.43
C THR A 499 -22.65 15.98 -6.33
N SER A 500 -21.37 15.89 -5.94
CA SER A 500 -20.24 16.32 -6.75
C SER A 500 -20.08 15.52 -8.05
N ALA A 501 -20.36 14.21 -8.04
CA ALA A 501 -20.32 13.39 -9.25
C ALA A 501 -21.36 13.85 -10.27
N VAL A 502 -22.59 14.08 -9.80
CA VAL A 502 -23.70 14.60 -10.63
C VAL A 502 -23.37 15.98 -11.19
N SER A 503 -22.86 16.87 -10.32
CA SER A 503 -22.49 18.24 -10.71
C SER A 503 -21.36 18.26 -11.76
N ASN A 504 -20.35 17.40 -11.61
CA ASN A 504 -19.25 17.26 -12.56
C ASN A 504 -19.73 16.76 -13.93
N ALA A 505 -20.65 15.79 -13.96
CA ALA A 505 -21.23 15.30 -15.20
C ALA A 505 -22.07 16.38 -15.90
N LEU A 506 -22.91 17.12 -15.17
CA LEU A 506 -23.71 18.22 -15.73
C LEU A 506 -22.82 19.34 -16.30
N TRP A 507 -21.76 19.72 -15.56
CA TRP A 507 -20.79 20.69 -16.05
C TRP A 507 -20.12 20.22 -17.35
N ALA A 508 -19.72 18.95 -17.42
CA ALA A 508 -19.07 18.39 -18.59
C ALA A 508 -19.99 18.42 -19.82
N LEU A 509 -21.28 18.15 -19.66
CA LEU A 509 -22.28 18.25 -20.73
C LEU A 509 -22.47 19.69 -21.20
N ALA A 510 -22.54 20.64 -20.26
CA ALA A 510 -22.75 22.04 -20.56
C ALA A 510 -21.58 22.64 -21.36
N VAL A 511 -20.34 22.34 -20.97
CA VAL A 511 -19.14 22.85 -21.64
C VAL A 511 -18.83 22.09 -22.92
N GLY A 512 -18.99 20.76 -22.92
CA GLY A 512 -18.69 19.92 -24.08
C GLY A 512 -19.75 19.92 -25.17
N GLY A 513 -20.77 20.80 -25.11
CA GLY A 513 -21.82 20.87 -26.13
C GLY A 513 -22.71 19.62 -26.26
N GLY A 514 -22.65 18.71 -25.27
CA GLY A 514 -23.47 17.51 -25.22
C GLY A 514 -24.90 17.86 -24.82
N ARG A 515 -25.91 17.44 -25.59
CA ARG A 515 -27.31 17.54 -25.15
C ARG A 515 -27.55 16.48 -24.07
N PRO A 516 -27.84 16.86 -22.82
CA PRO A 516 -28.17 15.89 -21.78
C PRO A 516 -29.41 15.10 -22.17
N ASP A 517 -29.46 13.82 -21.83
CA ASP A 517 -30.72 13.10 -21.80
C ASP A 517 -31.64 13.75 -20.74
N ALA A 518 -32.84 14.15 -21.14
CA ALA A 518 -33.82 14.76 -20.24
C ALA A 518 -34.11 13.87 -19.03
N SER A 519 -34.04 12.53 -19.21
CA SER A 519 -34.21 11.58 -18.11
C SER A 519 -33.10 11.68 -17.06
N PHE A 520 -31.86 11.93 -17.50
CA PHE A 520 -30.73 12.12 -16.58
C PHE A 520 -30.82 13.46 -15.85
N VAL A 521 -31.19 14.54 -16.54
CA VAL A 521 -31.33 15.87 -15.92
C VAL A 521 -32.41 15.86 -14.84
N ALA A 522 -33.55 15.21 -15.09
CA ALA A 522 -34.60 15.05 -14.09
C ALA A 522 -34.09 14.28 -12.86
N ALA A 523 -33.47 13.11 -13.08
CA ALA A 523 -32.91 12.30 -11.99
C ALA A 523 -31.82 13.05 -11.21
N ALA A 524 -30.96 13.81 -11.89
CA ALA A 524 -29.92 14.63 -11.28
C ALA A 524 -30.54 15.72 -10.37
N PHE A 525 -31.60 16.39 -10.83
CA PHE A 525 -32.27 17.43 -10.05
C PHE A 525 -32.96 16.85 -8.80
N GLU A 526 -33.67 15.73 -8.96
CA GLU A 526 -34.28 15.00 -7.84
C GLU A 526 -33.22 14.56 -6.83
N HIS A 527 -32.11 13.99 -7.29
CA HIS A 527 -31.02 13.52 -6.44
C HIS A 527 -30.38 14.65 -5.62
N VAL A 528 -30.06 15.78 -6.27
CA VAL A 528 -29.47 16.95 -5.60
C VAL A 528 -30.46 17.57 -4.61
N THR A 529 -31.74 17.67 -4.98
CA THR A 529 -32.78 18.22 -4.09
C THR A 529 -32.99 17.32 -2.87
N ALA A 530 -33.08 16.00 -3.08
CA ALA A 530 -33.19 15.03 -2.00
C ALA A 530 -31.96 15.03 -1.09
N ALA A 531 -30.77 15.21 -1.64
CA ALA A 531 -29.54 15.34 -0.86
C ALA A 531 -29.48 16.64 -0.05
N ALA A 532 -30.00 17.76 -0.58
CA ALA A 532 -30.07 19.03 0.14
C ALA A 532 -31.13 19.05 1.26
N ALA A 533 -32.16 18.22 1.14
CA ALA A 533 -33.21 18.09 2.16
C ALA A 533 -32.80 17.22 3.35
N ARG A 534 -31.80 16.35 3.19
CA ARG A 534 -31.18 15.56 4.26
C ARG A 534 -30.11 16.38 4.96
#